data_AF-A0A855LH49-F1
#
_entry.id   AF-A0A855LH49-F1
#
_cell.length_a   1.000
_cell.length_b   1.000
_cell.length_c   1.000
_cell.angle_alpha   90.00
_cell.angle_beta   90.00
_cell.angle_gamma   90.00
#
_symmetry.space_group_name_H-M   'P 1'
#
loop_
_entity.id
_entity.type
_entity.pdbx_description
1 polymer ?
#
loop_
_entity_poly.entity_id
_entity_poly.type
_entity_poly.pdbx_seq_one_letter_code
_entity_poly.pdbx_strand_id
1 'polypeptide(L)'
;MVNRLRAALAEGRPIEGADASFYIHELSEYTMMNKGLDYSSAHQGALGKYQVSPYSVYHPDVINAINAAESGSFNPNWLKFWGQQ
;
A
#
# COMPACT_ATOMS: atom_id res chain seq x y z
N MET A 1 -2.20 4.60 -7.53
CA MET A 1 -0.84 4.02 -7.35
C MET A 1 -0.39 3.21 -8.56
N VAL A 2 -1.17 2.25 -9.07
CA VAL A 2 -0.81 1.41 -10.23
C VAL A 2 -0.30 2.21 -11.45
N ASN A 3 -0.93 3.33 -11.80
CA ASN A 3 -0.45 4.16 -12.92
C ASN A 3 0.96 4.74 -12.68
N ARG A 4 1.31 5.10 -11.44
CA ARG A 4 2.67 5.57 -11.10
C ARG A 4 3.70 4.45 -11.20
N LEU A 5 3.33 3.22 -10.82
CA LEU A 5 4.18 2.04 -11.01
C LEU A 5 4.43 1.76 -12.49
N ARG A 6 3.37 1.83 -13.32
CA ARG A 6 3.47 1.65 -14.78
C ARG A 6 4.36 2.72 -15.42
N ALA A 7 4.19 3.98 -15.01
CA ALA A 7 5.03 5.08 -15.48
C ALA A 7 6.49 4.87 -15.08
N ALA A 8 6.76 4.53 -13.82
CA ALA A 8 8.12 4.26 -13.34
C ALA A 8 8.80 3.14 -14.13
N LEU A 9 8.08 2.06 -14.40
CA LEU A 9 8.56 0.95 -15.22
C LEU A 9 8.87 1.38 -16.66
N ALA A 10 7.97 2.13 -17.29
CA ALA A 10 8.17 2.62 -18.67
C ALA A 10 9.35 3.59 -18.78
N GLU A 11 9.61 4.38 -17.75
CA GLU A 11 10.70 5.35 -17.66
C GLU A 11 12.03 4.73 -17.18
N GLY A 12 12.02 3.47 -16.75
CA GLY A 12 13.21 2.80 -16.21
C GLY A 12 13.72 3.41 -14.90
N ARG A 13 12.86 4.08 -14.13
CA ARG A 13 13.22 4.70 -12.85
C ARG A 13 12.85 3.81 -11.66
N PRO A 14 13.60 3.86 -10.56
CA PRO A 14 13.22 3.16 -9.33
C PRO A 14 11.90 3.70 -8.78
N ILE A 15 11.17 2.82 -8.07
CA ILE A 15 10.05 3.20 -7.22
C ILE A 15 10.53 3.32 -5.77
N GLU A 16 9.98 4.27 -5.04
CA GLU A 16 10.38 4.59 -3.68
C GLU A 16 9.15 4.91 -2.81
N GLY A 17 9.36 5.03 -1.50
CA GLY A 17 8.32 5.44 -0.55
C GLY A 17 7.05 4.57 -0.63
N ALA A 18 5.89 5.21 -0.66
CA ALA A 18 4.60 4.51 -0.69
C ALA A 18 4.43 3.60 -1.92
N ASP A 19 4.96 3.99 -3.08
CA ASP A 19 4.83 3.17 -4.30
C ASP A 19 5.64 1.87 -4.16
N ALA A 20 6.83 1.93 -3.54
CA ALA A 20 7.61 0.74 -3.20
C ALA A 20 6.92 -0.12 -2.14
N SER A 21 6.47 0.49 -1.02
CA SER A 21 5.75 -0.21 0.05
C SER A 21 4.50 -0.93 -0.45
N PHE A 22 3.70 -0.24 -1.27
CA PHE A 22 2.52 -0.81 -1.92
C PHE A 22 2.90 -2.00 -2.79
N TYR A 23 3.83 -1.80 -3.74
CA TYR A 23 4.19 -2.85 -4.69
C TYR A 23 4.66 -4.14 -4.01
N ILE A 24 5.54 -4.03 -3.01
CA ILE A 24 6.09 -5.20 -2.31
C ILE A 24 5.06 -5.87 -1.39
N HIS A 25 4.13 -5.09 -0.82
CA HIS A 25 3.01 -5.60 -0.01
C HIS A 25 2.09 -6.44 -0.88
N GLU A 26 1.54 -5.86 -1.96
CA GLU A 26 0.61 -6.54 -2.87
C GLU A 26 1.23 -7.79 -3.49
N LEU A 27 2.50 -7.70 -3.94
CA LEU A 27 3.21 -8.85 -4.51
C LEU A 27 3.38 -9.98 -3.50
N SER A 28 3.67 -9.64 -2.24
CA SER A 28 3.87 -10.64 -1.19
C SER A 28 2.56 -11.28 -0.74
N GLU A 29 1.51 -10.49 -0.58
CA GLU A 29 0.16 -10.97 -0.27
C GLU A 29 -0.32 -11.93 -1.37
N TYR A 30 -0.24 -11.51 -2.63
CA TYR A 30 -0.61 -12.34 -3.77
C TYR A 30 0.20 -13.65 -3.82
N THR A 31 1.51 -13.57 -3.58
CA THR A 31 2.38 -14.76 -3.56
C THR A 31 1.98 -15.72 -2.44
N MET A 32 1.61 -15.21 -1.28
CA MET A 32 1.17 -16.01 -0.13
C MET A 32 -0.19 -16.66 -0.41
N MET A 33 -1.14 -15.91 -0.97
CA MET A 33 -2.44 -16.44 -1.38
C MET A 33 -2.28 -17.55 -2.43
N ASN A 34 -1.41 -17.35 -3.41
CA ASN A 34 -1.12 -18.37 -4.43
C ASN A 34 -0.45 -19.63 -3.86
N LYS A 35 0.07 -19.57 -2.63
CA LYS A 35 0.60 -20.72 -1.88
C LYS A 35 -0.43 -21.36 -0.95
N GLY A 36 -1.68 -20.92 -1.00
CA GLY A 36 -2.80 -21.51 -0.24
C GLY A 36 -3.13 -20.82 1.09
N LEU A 37 -2.51 -19.68 1.40
CA LEU A 37 -2.95 -18.85 2.54
C LEU A 37 -4.26 -18.14 2.19
N ASP A 38 -5.15 -17.99 3.18
CA ASP A 38 -6.29 -17.10 3.05
C ASP A 38 -5.85 -15.62 3.02
N TYR A 39 -6.76 -14.75 2.60
CA TYR A 39 -6.51 -13.31 2.51
C TYR A 39 -6.01 -12.72 3.84
N SER A 40 -6.64 -13.06 4.96
CA SER A 40 -6.29 -12.47 6.25
C SER A 40 -4.86 -12.83 6.70
N SER A 41 -4.50 -14.10 6.53
CA SER A 41 -3.17 -14.63 6.86
C SER A 41 -2.11 -14.08 5.90
N ALA A 42 -2.43 -13.97 4.60
CA ALA A 42 -1.55 -13.39 3.60
C ALA A 42 -1.33 -11.90 3.84
N HIS A 43 -2.38 -11.14 4.15
CA HIS A 43 -2.32 -9.71 4.42
C HIS A 43 -1.42 -9.41 5.63
N GLN A 44 -1.67 -10.10 6.74
CA GLN A 44 -0.87 -9.95 7.95
C GLN A 44 0.58 -10.39 7.72
N GLY A 45 0.79 -11.48 6.96
CA GLY A 45 2.12 -11.94 6.57
C GLY A 45 2.86 -10.92 5.69
N ALA A 46 2.18 -10.29 4.75
CA ALA A 46 2.75 -9.26 3.87
C ALA A 46 3.15 -8.00 4.64
N LEU A 47 2.34 -7.56 5.61
CA LEU A 47 2.70 -6.47 6.54
C LEU A 47 3.95 -6.80 7.36
N GLY A 48 4.06 -8.05 7.84
CA GLY A 48 5.19 -8.48 8.67
C GLY A 48 6.51 -8.66 7.90
N LYS A 49 6.45 -9.01 6.61
CA LYS A 49 7.62 -9.46 5.83
C LYS A 49 8.69 -8.39 5.65
N TYR A 50 8.29 -7.14 5.36
CA TYR A 50 9.22 -6.04 5.12
C TYR A 50 9.31 -5.05 6.28
N GLN A 51 8.58 -5.32 7.37
CA GLN A 51 8.57 -4.50 8.59
C GLN A 51 8.31 -3.00 8.34
N VAL A 52 7.58 -2.67 7.27
CA VAL A 52 7.13 -1.31 7.00
C VAL A 52 5.88 -1.02 7.82
N SER A 53 5.67 0.26 8.15
CA SER A 53 4.44 0.70 8.83
C SER A 53 3.22 0.36 7.95
N PRO A 54 2.13 -0.25 8.49
CA PRO A 54 0.89 -0.45 7.75
C PRO A 54 0.31 0.85 7.17
N TYR A 55 0.58 1.99 7.83
CA TYR A 55 0.16 3.31 7.36
C TYR A 55 0.91 3.78 6.09
N SER A 56 2.03 3.13 5.75
CA SER A 56 2.85 3.47 4.58
C SER A 56 2.43 2.77 3.28
N VAL A 57 1.54 1.77 3.37
CA VAL A 57 1.12 0.96 2.21
C VAL A 57 0.38 1.81 1.18
N TYR A 58 -0.43 2.76 1.63
CA TYR A 58 -1.18 3.67 0.74
C TYR A 58 -0.61 5.08 0.76
N HIS A 59 -0.42 5.64 -0.43
CA HIS A 59 -0.03 7.04 -0.60
C HIS A 59 -1.19 7.98 -0.25
N PRO A 60 -0.93 9.21 0.25
CA PRO A 60 -1.96 10.20 0.55
C PRO A 60 -3.05 10.41 -0.50
N ASP A 61 -2.68 10.46 -1.79
CA ASP A 61 -3.68 10.58 -2.87
C ASP A 61 -4.77 9.50 -2.82
N VAL A 62 -4.43 8.25 -2.48
CA VAL A 62 -5.43 7.18 -2.35
C VAL A 62 -6.27 7.40 -1.11
N ILE A 63 -5.62 7.71 0.01
CA ILE A 63 -6.28 7.95 1.30
C ILE A 63 -7.32 9.06 1.14
N ASN A 64 -6.92 10.17 0.53
CA ASN A 64 -7.77 11.33 0.30
C ASN A 64 -8.89 11.05 -0.71
N ALA A 65 -8.58 10.36 -1.83
CA ALA A 65 -9.58 10.01 -2.83
C ALA A 65 -10.66 9.07 -2.26
N ILE A 66 -10.27 8.07 -1.47
CA ILE A 66 -11.22 7.14 -0.85
C ILE A 66 -12.02 7.84 0.24
N ASN A 67 -11.39 8.59 1.16
CA ASN A 67 -12.14 9.29 2.20
C ASN A 67 -13.13 10.34 1.66
N ALA A 68 -12.86 10.90 0.48
CA ALA A 68 -13.77 11.79 -0.23
C ALA A 68 -15.00 11.06 -0.81
N ALA A 69 -14.84 9.81 -1.25
CA ALA A 69 -15.92 8.98 -1.79
C ALA A 69 -16.70 8.25 -0.69
N GLU A 70 -16.00 7.78 0.34
CA GLU A 70 -16.51 6.99 1.44
C GLU A 70 -15.84 7.46 2.75
N SER A 71 -16.53 8.34 3.47
CA SER A 71 -15.99 8.93 4.70
C SER A 71 -15.79 7.86 5.77
N GLY A 72 -14.55 7.74 6.25
CA GLY A 72 -14.17 6.86 7.37
C GLY A 72 -13.45 5.57 6.97
N SER A 73 -13.27 5.29 5.67
CA SER A 73 -12.52 4.09 5.23
C SER A 73 -11.06 4.14 5.69
N PHE A 74 -10.43 5.31 5.69
CA PHE A 74 -9.14 5.54 6.35
C PHE A 74 -9.33 6.45 7.56
N ASN A 75 -9.01 5.92 8.75
CA ASN A 75 -9.10 6.70 9.97
C ASN A 75 -8.00 7.80 10.04
N PRO A 76 -8.12 8.79 10.95
CA PRO A 76 -7.18 9.91 11.04
C PRO A 76 -5.71 9.53 11.27
N ASN A 77 -5.39 8.31 11.74
CA ASN A 77 -4.00 7.90 11.94
C ASN A 77 -3.23 7.75 10.63
N TRP A 78 -3.91 7.42 9.52
CA TRP A 78 -3.30 7.40 8.19
C TRP A 78 -2.85 8.80 7.77
N LEU A 79 -3.70 9.81 7.92
CA LEU A 79 -3.37 11.20 7.59
C LEU A 79 -2.24 11.73 8.50
N LYS A 80 -2.30 11.40 9.80
CA LYS A 80 -1.27 11.75 10.78
C LYS A 80 0.10 11.17 10.42
N PHE A 81 0.16 9.91 9.99
CA PHE A 81 1.41 9.27 9.55
C PHE A 81 2.08 10.06 8.41
N TRP A 82 1.26 10.61 7.50
CA TRP A 82 1.72 11.40 6.35
C TRP A 82 1.87 12.91 6.64
N GLY A 83 1.71 13.36 7.88
CA GLY A 83 1.83 14.77 8.25
C GLY A 83 0.70 15.66 7.69
N GLN A 84 -0.43 15.07 7.31
CA GLN A 84 -1.61 15.79 6.84
C GLN A 84 -2.56 15.98 8.04
N GLN A 85 -2.56 17.19 8.61
CA GLN A 85 -3.48 17.62 9.67
C GLN A 85 -4.31 18.79 9.16
#